data_AF-A0A953IRJ1-F1
#
_entry.id   AF-A0A953IRJ1-F1
#
_cell.length_a   1.000
_cell.length_b   1.000
_cell.length_c   1.000
_cell.angle_alpha   90.00
_cell.angle_beta   90.00
_cell.angle_gamma   90.00
#
_symmetry.space_group_name_H-M   'P 1'
#
loop_
_entity.id
_entity.type
_entity.pdbx_description
1 polymer ?
#
loop_
_entity_poly.entity_id
_entity_poly.type
_entity_poly.pdbx_seq_one_letter_code
_entity_poly.pdbx_strand_id
1 'polypeptide(L)'
;MPIIESTIDTSSAAFAANREAWLKLIADFRALEQRVRDASAKAKPVFDKRGQLLPRERVARALDAGSPFLELATVAGWCLDNPDPVKTIPGGGLVAGIGYVSGVRCMVAASDAGIDAGAIQPMGLEKILRVLDIAKENKLPFLHLVESAGANLLKYRVEDFIHGGGLFCGLTRLSAAGIPVVTVVHGS
;
A
#
# COMPACT_ATOMS: atom_id res chain seq x y z
N MET A 1 30.48 19.42 -8.55
CA MET A 1 29.66 19.86 -7.40
C MET A 1 30.60 20.31 -6.30
N PRO A 2 30.31 21.43 -5.61
CA PRO A 2 31.05 21.77 -4.40
C PRO A 2 30.85 20.69 -3.33
N ILE A 3 31.89 20.44 -2.55
CA ILE A 3 31.85 19.51 -1.42
C ILE A 3 31.07 20.17 -0.29
N ILE A 4 30.14 19.43 0.32
CA ILE A 4 29.47 19.84 1.55
C ILE A 4 30.32 19.31 2.72
N GLU A 5 30.93 20.21 3.48
CA GLU A 5 31.62 19.86 4.72
C GLU A 5 30.62 19.86 5.88
N SER A 6 30.36 18.67 6.44
CA SER A 6 29.48 18.54 7.60
C SER A 6 30.15 19.11 8.85
N THR A 7 29.44 19.99 9.56
CA THR A 7 29.87 20.51 10.86
C THR A 7 29.30 19.71 12.03
N ILE A 8 28.64 18.57 11.78
CA ILE A 8 28.03 17.72 12.80
C ILE A 8 29.12 16.86 13.45
N ASP A 9 29.26 16.96 14.78
CA ASP A 9 30.07 16.03 15.57
C ASP A 9 29.26 14.77 15.95
N THR A 10 29.58 13.65 15.30
CA THR A 10 28.92 12.36 15.51
C THR A 10 29.30 11.67 16.82
N SER A 11 30.30 12.17 17.55
CA SER A 11 30.70 11.66 18.87
C SER A 11 30.07 12.43 20.03
N SER A 12 29.41 13.55 19.75
CA SER A 12 28.78 14.39 20.77
C SER A 12 27.58 13.71 21.44
N ALA A 13 27.36 14.03 22.72
CA ALA A 13 26.18 13.57 23.45
C ALA A 13 24.86 14.04 22.80
N ALA A 14 24.85 15.24 22.22
CA ALA A 14 23.68 15.77 21.50
C ALA A 14 23.33 14.94 20.27
N PHE A 15 24.34 14.52 19.48
CA PHE A 15 24.14 13.64 18.33
C PHE A 15 23.57 12.27 18.78
N ALA A 16 24.12 11.70 19.85
CA ALA A 16 23.65 10.43 20.41
C ALA A 16 22.18 10.50 20.85
N ALA A 17 21.80 11.55 21.60
CA ALA A 17 20.43 11.78 22.05
C ALA A 17 19.45 11.98 20.88
N ASN A 18 19.85 12.77 19.87
CA ASN A 18 19.05 12.95 18.65
C ASN A 18 18.85 11.63 17.90
N ARG A 19 19.93 10.85 17.75
CA ARG A 19 19.86 9.54 17.10
C ARG A 19 18.93 8.59 17.83
N GLU A 20 19.01 8.53 19.16
CA GLU A 20 18.13 7.70 19.99
C GLU A 20 16.65 8.08 19.80
N ALA A 21 16.33 9.37 19.92
CA ALA A 21 14.97 9.87 19.73
C ALA A 21 14.41 9.55 18.34
N TRP A 22 15.20 9.77 17.29
CA TRP A 22 14.79 9.45 15.91
C TRP A 22 14.63 7.96 15.66
N LEU A 23 15.54 7.12 16.19
CA LEU A 23 15.42 5.67 16.07
C LEU A 23 14.17 5.14 16.75
N LYS A 24 13.77 5.73 17.89
CA LYS A 24 12.50 5.39 18.53
C LYS A 24 11.30 5.69 17.61
N LEU A 25 11.25 6.87 17.00
CA LEU A 25 10.17 7.23 16.07
C LEU A 25 10.11 6.31 14.84
N ILE A 26 11.28 5.94 14.30
CA ILE A 26 11.38 4.99 13.20
C ILE A 26 10.86 3.61 13.64
N ALA A 27 11.25 3.14 14.82
CA ALA A 27 10.80 1.86 15.36
C ALA A 27 9.27 1.85 15.56
N ASP A 28 8.70 2.92 16.12
CA ASP A 28 7.26 3.08 16.32
C ASP A 28 6.51 3.01 14.96
N PHE A 29 7.02 3.69 13.92
CA PHE A 29 6.46 3.60 12.57
C PHE A 29 6.58 2.20 11.96
N ARG A 30 7.75 1.55 12.06
CA ARG A 30 7.96 0.19 11.55
C ARG A 30 7.07 -0.84 12.26
N ALA A 31 6.77 -0.63 13.55
CA ALA A 31 5.83 -1.48 14.28
C ALA A 31 4.40 -1.38 13.73
N LEU A 32 3.96 -0.18 13.31
CA LEU A 32 2.66 -0.01 12.63
C LEU A 32 2.65 -0.74 11.29
N GLU A 33 3.71 -0.61 10.50
CA GLU A 33 3.86 -1.33 9.24
C GLU A 33 3.85 -2.86 9.41
N GLN A 34 4.51 -3.36 10.45
CA GLN A 34 4.52 -4.79 10.76
C GLN A 34 3.13 -5.29 11.17
N ARG A 35 2.39 -4.49 11.94
CA ARG A 35 1.02 -4.83 12.35
C ARG A 35 0.09 -5.11 11.16
N VAL A 36 0.19 -4.33 10.08
CA VAL A 36 -0.60 -4.56 8.85
C VAL A 36 -0.23 -5.90 8.22
N ARG A 37 1.06 -6.21 8.15
CA ARG A 37 1.56 -7.48 7.60
C ARG A 37 1.07 -8.67 8.42
N ASP A 38 1.17 -8.56 9.75
CA ASP A 38 0.73 -9.61 10.67
C ASP A 38 -0.78 -9.81 10.60
N ALA A 39 -1.56 -8.73 10.45
CA ALA A 39 -3.01 -8.81 10.29
C ALA A 39 -3.40 -9.59 9.03
N SER A 40 -2.80 -9.26 7.87
CA SER A 40 -3.01 -9.99 6.61
C SER A 40 -2.56 -11.46 6.71
N ALA A 41 -1.42 -11.72 7.35
CA ALA A 41 -0.85 -13.06 7.50
C ALA A 41 -1.74 -14.02 8.32
N LYS A 42 -2.62 -13.52 9.19
CA LYS A 42 -3.58 -14.36 9.93
C LYS A 42 -4.50 -15.16 9.01
N ALA A 43 -4.75 -14.68 7.79
CA ALA A 43 -5.57 -15.38 6.81
C ALA A 43 -4.84 -16.52 6.08
N LYS A 44 -3.52 -16.69 6.27
CA LYS A 44 -2.69 -17.68 5.54
C LYS A 44 -3.28 -19.09 5.54
N PRO A 45 -3.77 -19.67 6.66
CA PRO A 45 -4.35 -21.02 6.64
C PRO A 45 -5.60 -21.14 5.75
N VAL A 46 -6.40 -20.07 5.67
CA VAL A 46 -7.61 -20.03 4.82
C VAL A 46 -7.20 -19.95 3.34
N PHE A 47 -6.21 -19.12 3.02
CA PHE A 47 -5.66 -18.99 1.67
C PHE A 47 -5.02 -20.30 1.20
N ASP A 48 -4.22 -20.95 2.05
CA ASP A 48 -3.58 -22.22 1.75
C ASP A 48 -4.59 -23.33 1.48
N LYS A 49 -5.68 -23.40 2.28
CA LYS A 49 -6.78 -24.35 2.05
C LYS A 49 -7.44 -24.16 0.68
N ARG A 50 -7.42 -22.93 0.13
CA ARG A 50 -7.95 -22.59 -1.19
C ARG A 50 -6.91 -22.69 -2.31
N GLY A 51 -5.65 -23.00 -1.99
CA GLY A 51 -4.54 -22.98 -2.96
C GLY A 51 -4.21 -21.56 -3.45
N GLN A 52 -4.53 -20.53 -2.67
CA GLN A 52 -4.33 -19.13 -3.02
C GLN A 52 -3.09 -18.55 -2.32
N LEU A 53 -2.43 -17.60 -2.98
CA LEU A 53 -1.36 -16.78 -2.39
C LEU A 53 -1.95 -15.59 -1.62
N LEU A 54 -1.32 -15.18 -0.52
CA LEU A 54 -1.62 -13.91 0.13
C LEU A 54 -1.33 -12.71 -0.79
N PRO A 55 -1.99 -11.56 -0.58
CA PRO A 55 -1.78 -10.35 -1.37
C PRO A 55 -0.31 -9.94 -1.52
N ARG A 56 0.46 -9.92 -0.42
CA ARG A 56 1.89 -9.58 -0.46
C ARG A 56 2.75 -10.65 -1.14
N GLU A 57 2.36 -11.91 -1.09
CA GLU A 57 3.02 -12.98 -1.85
C GLU A 57 2.77 -12.81 -3.36
N ARG A 58 1.57 -12.37 -3.76
CA ARG A 58 1.27 -12.05 -5.17
C ARG A 58 2.12 -10.89 -5.67
N VAL A 59 2.20 -9.80 -4.90
CA VAL A 59 3.08 -8.67 -5.22
C VAL A 59 4.54 -9.14 -5.34
N ALA A 60 5.04 -9.89 -4.37
CA ALA A 60 6.42 -10.40 -4.41
C ALA A 60 6.70 -11.30 -5.63
N ARG A 61 5.73 -12.11 -6.06
CA ARG A 61 5.89 -12.96 -7.26
C ARG A 61 5.71 -12.21 -8.59
N ALA A 62 4.97 -11.11 -8.59
CA ALA A 62 4.82 -10.28 -9.77
C ALA A 62 6.08 -9.43 -10.05
N LEU A 63 6.80 -9.07 -8.99
CA LEU A 63 8.02 -8.27 -9.08
C LEU A 63 9.23 -9.09 -9.55
N ASP A 64 10.12 -8.43 -10.27
CA ASP A 64 11.40 -9.01 -10.65
C ASP A 64 12.26 -9.31 -9.42
N ALA A 65 12.87 -10.49 -9.38
CA ALA A 65 13.67 -10.94 -8.24
C ALA A 65 14.83 -9.97 -7.95
N GLY A 66 14.95 -9.54 -6.68
CA GLY A 66 15.98 -8.60 -6.24
C GLY A 66 15.75 -7.14 -6.65
N SER A 67 14.68 -6.83 -7.39
CA SER A 67 14.35 -5.45 -7.75
C SER A 67 13.83 -4.66 -6.54
N PRO A 68 14.08 -3.34 -6.48
CA PRO A 68 13.55 -2.52 -5.40
C PRO A 68 12.04 -2.34 -5.54
N PHE A 69 11.36 -2.30 -4.39
CA PHE A 69 9.94 -1.98 -4.31
C PHE A 69 9.71 -0.81 -3.34
N LEU A 70 9.17 0.29 -3.85
CA LEU A 70 8.78 1.45 -3.06
C LEU A 70 7.31 1.33 -2.70
N GLU A 71 7.02 0.82 -1.50
CA GLU A 71 5.65 0.74 -0.99
C GLU A 71 5.11 2.13 -0.59
N LEU A 72 3.84 2.39 -0.90
CA LEU A 72 3.19 3.68 -0.75
C LEU A 72 2.09 3.63 0.31
N ALA A 73 2.05 4.68 1.15
CA ALA A 73 1.01 4.90 2.15
C ALA A 73 0.71 3.65 3.00
N THR A 74 1.76 3.02 3.53
CA THR A 74 1.72 1.76 4.28
C THR A 74 0.88 1.83 5.55
N VAL A 75 0.69 3.04 6.10
CA VAL A 75 -0.11 3.30 7.31
C VAL A 75 -1.36 4.16 7.04
N ALA A 76 -1.88 4.16 5.80
CA ALA A 76 -3.10 4.92 5.46
C ALA A 76 -4.28 4.57 6.38
N GLY A 77 -5.02 5.59 6.83
CA GLY A 77 -6.21 5.37 7.67
C GLY A 77 -5.94 5.07 9.14
N TRP A 78 -4.69 5.19 9.60
CA TRP A 78 -4.35 4.97 11.00
C TRP A 78 -5.17 5.88 11.95
N CYS A 79 -5.77 5.27 12.98
CA CYS A 79 -6.65 5.87 13.98
C CYS A 79 -7.92 6.57 13.44
N LEU A 80 -8.37 6.28 12.22
CA LEU A 80 -9.59 6.90 11.65
C LEU A 80 -10.86 6.06 11.84
N ASP A 81 -10.75 4.73 11.98
CA ASP A 81 -11.86 3.85 12.33
C ASP A 81 -12.04 3.65 13.83
N ASN A 82 -10.94 3.73 14.60
CA ASN A 82 -10.96 3.54 16.04
C ASN A 82 -10.00 4.54 16.74
N PRO A 83 -10.46 5.26 17.77
CA PRO A 83 -9.58 6.15 18.53
C PRO A 83 -8.50 5.39 19.33
N ASP A 84 -8.68 4.09 19.58
CA ASP A 84 -7.67 3.23 20.19
C ASP A 84 -6.68 2.74 19.12
N PRO A 85 -5.41 3.21 19.14
CA PRO A 85 -4.43 2.85 18.11
C PRO A 85 -4.11 1.36 18.07
N VAL A 86 -4.34 0.62 19.16
CA VAL A 86 -4.06 -0.82 19.25
C VAL A 86 -5.08 -1.62 18.43
N LYS A 87 -6.31 -1.11 18.31
CA LYS A 87 -7.42 -1.76 17.59
C LYS A 87 -7.47 -1.39 16.12
N THR A 88 -6.65 -0.45 15.67
CA THR A 88 -6.61 -0.02 14.27
C THR A 88 -5.66 -0.88 13.46
N ILE A 89 -6.11 -1.31 12.28
CA ILE A 89 -5.27 -1.90 11.23
C ILE A 89 -5.13 -0.89 10.09
N PRO A 90 -3.98 -0.19 9.95
CA PRO A 90 -3.82 0.80 8.90
C PRO A 90 -3.47 0.15 7.56
N GLY A 91 -3.26 0.97 6.52
CA GLY A 91 -2.88 0.55 5.18
C GLY A 91 -4.00 0.65 4.13
N GLY A 92 -5.23 0.98 4.53
CA GLY A 92 -6.35 1.22 3.61
C GLY A 92 -6.86 -0.03 2.88
N GLY A 93 -6.50 -1.23 3.33
CA GLY A 93 -6.90 -2.49 2.67
C GLY A 93 -6.23 -2.71 1.30
N LEU A 94 -5.13 -2.00 1.04
CA LEU A 94 -4.44 -2.01 -0.25
C LEU A 94 -2.92 -2.04 -0.04
N VAL A 95 -2.25 -2.98 -0.70
CA VAL A 95 -0.80 -2.96 -0.89
C VAL A 95 -0.53 -2.26 -2.22
N ALA A 96 0.16 -1.13 -2.20
CA ALA A 96 0.49 -0.40 -3.43
C ALA A 96 1.93 0.09 -3.41
N GLY A 97 2.57 0.13 -4.57
CA GLY A 97 3.94 0.61 -4.69
C GLY A 97 4.49 0.58 -6.10
N ILE A 98 5.69 1.10 -6.25
CA ILE A 98 6.41 1.15 -7.53
C ILE A 98 7.51 0.11 -7.50
N GLY A 99 7.53 -0.78 -8.49
CA GLY A 99 8.54 -1.82 -8.62
C GLY A 99 8.79 -2.19 -10.08
N TYR A 100 9.57 -3.24 -10.31
CA TYR A 100 9.88 -3.71 -11.66
C TYR A 100 9.14 -5.01 -11.96
N VAL A 101 8.52 -5.09 -13.13
CA VAL A 101 7.84 -6.27 -13.67
C VAL A 101 8.36 -6.50 -15.09
N SER A 102 9.08 -7.59 -15.31
CA SER A 102 9.73 -7.90 -16.59
C SER A 102 10.61 -6.76 -17.12
N GLY A 103 11.41 -6.15 -16.24
CA GLY A 103 12.30 -5.03 -16.52
C GLY A 103 11.60 -3.67 -16.65
N VAL A 104 10.28 -3.62 -16.57
CA VAL A 104 9.50 -2.37 -16.70
C VAL A 104 9.10 -1.86 -15.33
N ARG A 105 9.33 -0.56 -15.08
CA ARG A 105 8.90 0.08 -13.83
C ARG A 105 7.38 0.30 -13.85
N CYS A 106 6.67 -0.40 -12.99
CA CYS A 106 5.21 -0.43 -12.92
C CYS A 106 4.71 0.11 -11.58
N MET A 107 3.52 0.71 -11.61
CA MET A 107 2.71 0.84 -10.41
C MET A 107 2.03 -0.50 -10.17
N VAL A 108 2.18 -1.07 -8.98
CA VAL A 108 1.53 -2.31 -8.57
C VAL A 108 0.55 -1.97 -7.44
N ALA A 109 -0.70 -2.39 -7.58
CA ALA A 109 -1.74 -2.24 -6.57
C ALA A 109 -2.43 -3.59 -6.34
N ALA A 110 -2.53 -4.04 -5.10
CA ALA A 110 -3.13 -5.30 -4.74
C ALA A 110 -4.11 -5.13 -3.57
N SER A 111 -5.34 -5.61 -3.74
CA SER A 111 -6.33 -5.68 -2.65
C SER A 111 -5.81 -6.58 -1.54
N ASP A 112 -5.84 -6.11 -0.28
CA ASP A 112 -5.38 -6.91 0.85
C ASP A 112 -6.50 -7.81 1.39
N ALA A 113 -6.81 -8.87 0.62
CA ALA A 113 -7.82 -9.87 0.97
C ALA A 113 -7.56 -10.64 2.28
N GLY A 114 -6.35 -10.52 2.86
CA GLY A 114 -6.04 -11.08 4.18
C GLY A 114 -6.67 -10.30 5.34
N ILE A 115 -7.17 -9.09 5.08
CA ILE A 115 -7.78 -8.19 6.07
C ILE A 115 -9.22 -7.94 5.64
N ASP A 116 -10.19 -8.36 6.46
CA ASP A 116 -11.63 -8.20 6.20
C ASP A 116 -12.06 -8.60 4.77
N ALA A 117 -11.47 -9.67 4.22
CA ALA A 117 -11.71 -10.14 2.84
C ALA A 117 -11.49 -9.07 1.76
N GLY A 118 -10.61 -8.10 2.00
CA GLY A 118 -10.25 -7.06 1.04
C GLY A 118 -11.29 -5.95 0.95
N ALA A 119 -12.18 -5.85 1.94
CA ALA A 119 -13.09 -4.72 2.07
C ALA A 119 -12.30 -3.41 2.19
N ILE A 120 -12.79 -2.35 1.55
CA ILE A 120 -12.17 -1.02 1.62
C ILE A 120 -12.15 -0.55 3.10
N GLN A 121 -10.96 -0.22 3.57
CA GLN A 121 -10.71 0.31 4.92
C GLN A 121 -10.60 1.85 4.87
N PRO A 122 -10.58 2.57 6.01
CA PRO A 122 -10.42 4.02 6.02
C PRO A 122 -9.23 4.48 5.17
N MET A 123 -9.44 5.55 4.40
CA MET A 123 -8.47 6.09 3.43
C MET A 123 -8.11 5.14 2.27
N GLY A 124 -8.76 3.98 2.13
CA GLY A 124 -8.48 3.01 1.06
C GLY A 124 -8.82 3.55 -0.32
N LEU A 125 -9.93 4.28 -0.43
CA LEU A 125 -10.35 4.91 -1.68
C LEU A 125 -9.42 6.06 -2.08
N GLU A 126 -9.09 6.95 -1.15
CA GLU A 126 -8.13 8.03 -1.33
C GLU A 126 -6.75 7.48 -1.71
N LYS A 127 -6.34 6.37 -1.09
CA LYS A 127 -5.08 5.70 -1.40
C LYS A 127 -5.05 5.17 -2.84
N ILE A 128 -6.08 4.46 -3.31
CA ILE A 128 -6.09 3.95 -4.68
C ILE A 128 -6.18 5.09 -5.71
N LEU A 129 -6.94 6.15 -5.42
CA LEU A 129 -6.99 7.34 -6.29
C LEU A 129 -5.63 8.03 -6.37
N ARG A 130 -4.94 8.22 -5.24
CA ARG A 130 -3.58 8.79 -5.25
C ARG A 130 -2.59 7.91 -6.01
N VAL A 131 -2.71 6.59 -5.89
CA VAL A 131 -1.89 5.61 -6.60
C VAL A 131 -2.12 5.70 -8.12
N LEU A 132 -3.35 5.90 -8.58
CA LEU A 132 -3.67 6.15 -9.99
C LEU A 132 -3.07 7.47 -10.49
N ASP A 133 -3.15 8.54 -9.70
CA ASP A 133 -2.56 9.84 -10.04
C ASP A 133 -1.04 9.74 -10.19
N ILE A 134 -0.35 9.10 -9.24
CA ILE A 134 1.09 8.87 -9.33
C ILE A 134 1.44 8.05 -10.59
N ALA A 135 0.67 7.00 -10.89
CA ALA A 135 0.89 6.21 -12.09
C ALA A 135 0.75 7.05 -13.37
N LYS A 136 -0.25 7.93 -13.41
CA LYS A 136 -0.49 8.83 -14.54
C LYS A 136 0.62 9.86 -14.70
N GLU A 137 0.96 10.57 -13.63
CA GLU A 137 1.99 11.61 -13.60
C GLU A 137 3.36 11.07 -14.04
N ASN A 138 3.66 9.81 -13.67
CA ASN A 138 4.95 9.17 -13.91
C ASN A 138 4.95 8.19 -15.08
N LYS A 139 3.83 8.08 -15.83
CA LYS A 139 3.64 7.18 -16.97
C LYS A 139 4.00 5.72 -16.65
N LEU A 140 3.57 5.24 -15.48
CA LEU A 140 3.84 3.89 -15.00
C LEU A 140 2.72 2.95 -15.46
N PRO A 141 3.01 1.86 -16.20
CA PRO A 141 2.04 0.80 -16.42
C PRO A 141 1.45 0.33 -15.09
N PHE A 142 0.14 0.10 -15.09
CA PHE A 142 -0.62 -0.16 -13.88
C PHE A 142 -1.00 -1.63 -13.78
N LEU A 143 -0.37 -2.36 -12.85
CA LEU A 143 -0.69 -3.74 -12.52
C LEU A 143 -1.63 -3.78 -11.31
N HIS A 144 -2.85 -4.25 -11.51
CA HIS A 144 -3.90 -4.29 -10.50
C HIS A 144 -4.25 -5.75 -10.14
N LEU A 145 -3.95 -6.17 -8.92
CA LEU A 145 -4.20 -7.52 -8.40
C LEU A 145 -5.43 -7.49 -7.50
N VAL A 146 -6.59 -7.88 -8.04
CA VAL A 146 -7.90 -7.64 -7.41
C VAL A 146 -8.43 -8.92 -6.76
N GLU A 147 -8.77 -8.80 -5.48
CA GLU A 147 -9.62 -9.73 -4.71
C GLU A 147 -10.19 -8.91 -3.55
N SER A 148 -11.42 -8.44 -3.69
CA SER A 148 -12.01 -7.44 -2.80
C SER A 148 -13.50 -7.67 -2.66
N ALA A 149 -13.93 -7.90 -1.42
CA ALA A 149 -15.33 -7.96 -1.03
C ALA A 149 -16.14 -6.67 -1.32
N GLY A 150 -15.47 -5.61 -1.79
CA GLY A 150 -16.09 -4.33 -2.14
C GLY A 150 -16.19 -3.37 -0.95
N ALA A 151 -17.26 -2.57 -0.94
CA ALA A 151 -17.50 -1.62 0.12
C ALA A 151 -17.93 -2.33 1.41
N ASN A 152 -17.42 -1.87 2.55
CA ASN A 152 -17.89 -2.34 3.86
C ASN A 152 -19.28 -1.74 4.15
N LEU A 153 -20.34 -2.48 3.82
CA LEU A 153 -21.73 -2.00 3.93
C LEU A 153 -22.15 -1.60 5.36
N LEU A 154 -21.50 -2.13 6.40
CA LEU A 154 -21.77 -1.74 7.79
C LEU A 154 -21.28 -0.33 8.13
N LYS A 155 -20.30 0.18 7.38
CA LYS A 155 -19.68 1.50 7.58
C LYS A 155 -19.87 2.44 6.38
N TYR A 156 -20.49 1.95 5.31
CA TYR A 156 -20.65 2.62 4.02
C TYR A 156 -21.53 3.88 4.11
N ARG A 157 -21.15 4.91 3.36
CA ARG A 157 -21.96 6.11 3.12
C ARG A 157 -22.19 6.31 1.62
N VAL A 158 -23.30 6.93 1.24
CA VAL A 158 -23.68 7.10 -0.18
C VAL A 158 -22.62 7.91 -0.94
N GLU A 159 -21.97 8.84 -0.26
CA GLU A 159 -20.89 9.68 -0.80
C GLU A 159 -19.69 8.83 -1.25
N ASP A 160 -19.42 7.71 -0.57
CA ASP A 160 -18.30 6.81 -0.87
C ASP A 160 -18.49 6.12 -2.24
N PHE A 161 -19.73 5.91 -2.68
CA PHE A 161 -20.01 5.34 -4.01
C PHE A 161 -19.70 6.32 -5.13
N ILE A 162 -20.10 7.59 -4.98
CA ILE A 162 -19.78 8.64 -5.96
C ILE A 162 -18.26 8.80 -6.05
N HIS A 163 -17.59 8.84 -4.91
CA HIS A 163 -16.13 8.93 -4.86
C HIS A 163 -15.45 7.67 -5.43
N GLY A 164 -16.04 6.49 -5.19
CA GLY A 164 -15.60 5.19 -5.70
C GLY A 164 -15.54 5.12 -7.22
N GLY A 165 -16.44 5.82 -7.91
CA GLY A 165 -16.42 5.98 -9.37
C GLY A 165 -15.10 6.55 -9.92
N GLY A 166 -14.35 7.27 -9.08
CA GLY A 166 -13.02 7.80 -9.40
C GLY A 166 -12.01 6.72 -9.79
N LEU A 167 -12.10 5.51 -9.23
CA LEU A 167 -11.24 4.38 -9.59
C LEU A 167 -11.38 4.03 -11.08
N PHE A 168 -12.61 3.82 -11.54
CA PHE A 168 -12.89 3.49 -12.94
C PHE A 168 -12.53 4.64 -13.89
N CYS A 169 -12.81 5.88 -13.47
CA CYS A 169 -12.40 7.08 -14.21
C CYS A 169 -10.87 7.18 -14.33
N GLY A 170 -10.13 6.88 -13.26
CA GLY A 170 -8.67 6.87 -13.27
C GLY A 170 -8.10 5.79 -14.21
N LEU A 171 -8.61 4.56 -14.14
CA LEU A 171 -8.17 3.47 -15.02
C LEU A 171 -8.40 3.79 -16.50
N THR A 172 -9.58 4.33 -16.85
CA THR A 172 -9.89 4.74 -18.22
C THR A 172 -9.02 5.91 -18.69
N ARG A 173 -8.69 6.87 -17.81
CA ARG A 173 -7.76 7.96 -18.10
C ARG A 173 -6.32 7.48 -18.31
N LEU A 174 -5.85 6.46 -17.60
CA LEU A 174 -4.55 5.84 -17.83
C LEU A 174 -4.51 5.22 -19.24
N SER A 175 -5.52 4.40 -19.56
CA SER A 175 -5.65 3.78 -20.88
C SER A 175 -5.68 4.82 -22.01
N ALA A 176 -6.48 5.87 -21.87
CA ALA A 176 -6.56 6.96 -22.84
C ALA A 176 -5.23 7.71 -23.01
N ALA A 177 -4.38 7.75 -21.99
CA ALA A 177 -3.04 8.33 -22.04
C ALA A 177 -1.98 7.38 -22.64
N GLY A 178 -2.37 6.19 -23.10
CA GLY A 178 -1.46 5.17 -23.61
C GLY A 178 -0.69 4.43 -22.51
N ILE A 179 -1.12 4.54 -21.25
CA ILE A 179 -0.51 3.84 -20.12
C ILE A 179 -1.23 2.49 -19.96
N PRO A 180 -0.55 1.34 -20.14
CA PRO A 180 -1.19 0.03 -20.03
C PRO A 180 -1.77 -0.21 -18.64
N VAL A 181 -3.00 -0.73 -18.62
CA VAL A 181 -3.67 -1.18 -17.40
C VAL A 181 -3.86 -2.69 -17.50
N VAL A 182 -3.26 -3.44 -16.59
CA VAL A 182 -3.34 -4.90 -16.53
C VAL A 182 -3.96 -5.29 -15.21
N THR A 183 -5.07 -6.02 -15.26
CA THR A 183 -5.77 -6.48 -14.05
C THR A 183 -5.75 -8.00 -13.99
N VAL A 184 -5.38 -8.55 -12.83
CA VAL A 184 -5.53 -9.97 -12.50
C VAL A 184 -6.58 -10.09 -11.41
N VAL A 185 -7.67 -10.78 -11.72
CA VAL A 185 -8.75 -11.05 -10.75
C VAL A 185 -8.46 -12.39 -10.08
N HIS A 186 -8.09 -12.35 -8.80
CA HIS A 186 -7.73 -13.52 -8.00
C HIS A 186 -8.92 -14.15 -7.26
N GLY A 187 -10.01 -13.39 -7.10
CA GLY A 187 -11.22 -13.81 -6.42
C GLY A 187 -12.24 -12.66 -6.34
N SER A 188 -13.34 -12.94 -5.65
CA SER A 188 -14.31 -11.94 -5.20
C SER A 188 -13.92 -11.43 -3.83
#